data_AF-A0AAD8MYC5-F1
#
_entry.id   AF-A0AAD8MYC5-F1
#
_cell.length_a   1.000
_cell.length_b   1.000
_cell.length_c   1.000
_cell.angle_alpha   90.00
_cell.angle_beta   90.00
_cell.angle_gamma   90.00
#
_symmetry.space_group_name_H-M   'P 1'
#
loop_
_entity.id
_entity.type
_entity.pdbx_description
1 polymer ?
#
loop_
_entity_poly.entity_id
_entity_poly.type
_entity_poly.pdbx_seq_one_letter_code
_entity_poly.pdbx_strand_id
1 'polypeptide(L)'
;MIQHQVRGVFTVLDDCSFRVSEFDMLKGSDVHWWGSIGVDFENMTKGFVLSDHKLDTGFRNDSFAVNLRKNVSWDLVKVVSIWDVPTASDFGHVVLGNLGDGSEASEGMMNNGSGNEPTMFENCKKLSRDFRLRWTLRAEDNLIDIGLEAGTAIQDYMAFGWANPESSTPMLGGDVVVTGFTDEGLAFADDYYITRYSECMMTTEGFQGVCPDSFYEPAEADALVNNTELIYAHRKDGGVICSVSADVEFS
;
A
#
# COMPACT_ATOMS: atom_id res chain seq x y z
N MET A 1 -12.29 3.02 17.14
CA MET A 1 -11.46 2.20 16.24
C MET A 1 -12.40 1.56 15.25
N ILE A 2 -12.55 2.15 14.07
CA ILE A 2 -13.33 1.55 12.98
C ILE A 2 -12.29 1.20 11.91
N GLN A 3 -11.78 -0.03 12.00
CA GLN A 3 -10.99 -0.67 10.97
C GLN A 3 -11.87 -0.76 9.72
N HIS A 4 -11.45 -0.21 8.58
CA HIS A 4 -12.16 -0.46 7.32
C HIS A 4 -11.92 -1.91 6.94
N GLN A 5 -12.84 -2.77 7.37
CA GLN A 5 -12.88 -4.16 6.97
C GLN A 5 -13.59 -4.20 5.63
N VAL A 6 -12.82 -4.37 4.56
CA VAL A 6 -13.31 -4.93 3.31
C VAL A 6 -12.90 -6.39 3.27
N ARG A 7 -13.87 -7.26 3.06
CA ARG A 7 -13.66 -8.67 2.77
C ARG A 7 -14.58 -9.07 1.64
N GLY A 8 -14.16 -10.00 0.81
CA GLY A 8 -15.01 -10.64 -0.18
C GLY A 8 -14.21 -11.43 -1.19
N VAL A 9 -14.95 -12.14 -2.05
CA VAL A 9 -14.41 -12.90 -3.17
C VAL A 9 -14.83 -12.21 -4.45
N PHE A 10 -13.86 -11.82 -5.27
CA PHE A 10 -14.08 -11.21 -6.58
C PHE A 10 -14.04 -12.29 -7.68
N THR A 11 -14.98 -12.23 -8.62
CA THR A 11 -15.02 -13.17 -9.76
C THR A 11 -15.48 -12.44 -11.02
N VAL A 12 -14.65 -12.40 -12.06
CA VAL A 12 -15.07 -11.92 -13.38
C VAL A 12 -16.12 -12.88 -13.94
N LEU A 13 -17.25 -12.35 -14.41
CA LEU A 13 -18.34 -13.17 -14.96
C LEU A 13 -18.26 -13.22 -16.49
N ASP A 14 -18.07 -12.06 -17.10
CA ASP A 14 -18.01 -11.86 -18.55
C ASP A 14 -17.30 -10.53 -18.87
N ASP A 15 -17.24 -10.16 -20.16
CA ASP A 15 -16.55 -8.96 -20.66
C ASP A 15 -17.06 -7.64 -20.06
N CYS A 16 -18.27 -7.64 -19.49
CA CYS A 16 -18.97 -6.43 -19.06
C CYS A 16 -19.34 -6.46 -17.57
N SER A 17 -19.01 -7.52 -16.83
CA SER A 17 -19.48 -7.67 -15.45
C SER A 17 -18.58 -8.57 -14.59
N PHE A 18 -18.69 -8.34 -13.28
CA PHE A 18 -18.07 -9.17 -12.25
C PHE A 18 -19.05 -9.42 -11.12
N ARG A 19 -18.76 -10.40 -10.29
CA ARG A 19 -19.48 -10.72 -9.06
C ARG A 19 -18.55 -10.52 -7.88
N VAL A 20 -19.13 -9.99 -6.81
CA VAL A 20 -18.55 -10.07 -5.47
C VAL A 20 -19.43 -10.93 -4.59
N SER A 21 -18.81 -11.80 -3.79
CA SER A 21 -19.49 -12.66 -2.82
C SER A 21 -18.81 -12.60 -1.47
N GLU A 22 -19.53 -12.96 -0.40
CA GLU A 22 -19.07 -12.80 0.98
C GLU A 22 -18.57 -11.37 1.26
N PHE A 23 -19.25 -10.38 0.66
CA PHE A 23 -18.81 -9.00 0.66
C PHE A 23 -19.20 -8.30 1.96
N ASP A 24 -18.19 -7.99 2.78
CA ASP A 24 -18.28 -7.13 3.94
C ASP A 24 -17.56 -5.83 3.63
N MET A 25 -18.22 -4.70 3.87
CA MET A 25 -17.60 -3.39 3.74
C MET A 25 -18.24 -2.41 4.70
N LEU A 26 -17.44 -1.65 5.43
CA LEU A 26 -17.95 -0.51 6.19
C LEU A 26 -18.22 0.68 5.28
N LYS A 27 -19.26 1.45 5.59
CA LYS A 27 -19.61 2.65 4.84
C LYS A 27 -18.44 3.64 4.80
N GLY A 28 -18.02 4.02 3.60
CA GLY A 28 -17.09 5.13 3.35
C GLY A 28 -17.81 6.45 3.05
N SER A 29 -17.06 7.46 2.61
CA SER A 29 -17.60 8.80 2.35
C SER A 29 -18.15 8.93 0.93
N ASP A 30 -17.32 8.63 -0.07
CA ASP A 30 -17.66 8.63 -1.49
C ASP A 30 -16.83 7.55 -2.18
N VAL A 31 -17.35 6.31 -2.09
CA VAL A 31 -16.65 5.08 -2.45
C VAL A 31 -17.12 4.55 -3.80
N HIS A 32 -16.18 4.19 -4.64
CA HIS A 32 -16.42 3.69 -5.98
C HIS A 32 -15.67 2.39 -6.26
N TRP A 33 -16.25 1.58 -7.15
CA TRP A 33 -15.46 0.61 -7.90
C TRP A 33 -14.51 1.36 -8.82
N TRP A 34 -13.22 1.18 -8.61
CA TRP A 34 -12.16 1.94 -9.24
C TRP A 34 -11.24 1.03 -10.05
N GLY A 35 -11.00 1.39 -11.31
CA GLY A 35 -10.09 0.71 -12.21
C GLY A 35 -8.78 1.47 -12.31
N SER A 36 -7.67 0.75 -12.31
CA SER A 36 -6.36 1.30 -12.68
C SER A 36 -5.75 0.54 -13.85
N ILE A 37 -5.00 1.26 -14.68
CA ILE A 37 -4.25 0.71 -15.83
C ILE A 37 -2.89 0.13 -15.42
N GLY A 38 -2.41 0.43 -14.22
CA GLY A 38 -1.15 -0.03 -13.65
C GLY A 38 -1.36 -0.53 -12.22
N VAL A 39 -0.32 -1.17 -11.66
CA VAL A 39 -0.35 -1.71 -10.28
C VAL A 39 0.30 -0.78 -9.27
N ASP A 40 1.08 0.20 -9.73
CA ASP A 40 1.74 1.20 -8.90
C ASP A 40 0.77 2.27 -8.37
N PHE A 41 1.16 2.89 -7.26
CA PHE A 41 0.36 3.89 -6.55
C PHE A 41 0.01 5.12 -7.43
N GLU A 42 0.89 5.53 -8.32
CA GLU A 42 0.65 6.65 -9.24
C GLU A 42 -0.52 6.34 -10.18
N ASN A 43 -0.50 5.17 -10.81
CA ASN A 43 -1.59 4.69 -11.64
C ASN A 43 -2.88 4.43 -10.85
N MET A 44 -2.79 3.94 -9.61
CA MET A 44 -3.97 3.78 -8.76
C MET A 44 -4.63 5.12 -8.45
N THR A 45 -3.85 6.16 -8.13
CA THR A 45 -4.36 7.51 -7.85
C THR A 45 -4.96 8.17 -9.10
N LYS A 46 -4.44 7.87 -10.30
CA LYS A 46 -4.93 8.36 -11.60
C LYS A 46 -5.99 7.47 -12.25
N GLY A 47 -6.54 6.50 -11.53
CA GLY A 47 -7.51 5.56 -12.08
C GLY A 47 -8.86 6.19 -12.45
N PHE A 48 -9.87 5.34 -12.63
CA PHE A 48 -11.18 5.75 -13.11
C PHE A 48 -12.32 4.93 -12.50
N VAL A 49 -13.51 5.52 -12.44
CA VAL A 49 -14.70 4.79 -11.96
C VAL A 49 -15.08 3.68 -12.94
N LEU A 50 -15.01 2.44 -12.45
CA LEU A 50 -15.24 1.21 -13.18
C LEU A 50 -16.74 0.93 -13.41
N SER A 51 -17.57 1.26 -12.42
CA SER A 51 -19.01 0.97 -12.40
C SER A 51 -19.81 2.11 -11.78
N ASP A 52 -21.06 2.25 -12.22
CA ASP A 52 -22.06 3.12 -11.59
C ASP A 52 -22.74 2.46 -10.37
N HIS A 53 -22.40 1.22 -10.04
CA HIS A 53 -22.90 0.55 -8.85
C HIS A 53 -22.41 1.28 -7.59
N LYS A 54 -23.35 1.75 -6.77
CA LYS A 54 -23.03 2.53 -5.57
C LYS A 54 -22.50 1.65 -4.44
N LEU A 55 -21.54 2.19 -3.70
CA LEU A 55 -20.99 1.62 -2.47
C LEU A 55 -21.28 2.57 -1.29
N ASP A 56 -22.49 3.14 -1.24
CA ASP A 56 -22.91 4.18 -0.28
C ASP A 56 -23.49 3.62 1.03
N THR A 57 -23.71 2.31 1.11
CA THR A 57 -24.13 1.59 2.31
C THR A 57 -23.02 0.70 2.85
N GLY A 58 -23.12 0.32 4.13
CA GLY A 58 -22.33 -0.79 4.65
C GLY A 58 -22.87 -2.12 4.13
N PHE A 59 -21.99 -3.05 3.80
CA PHE A 59 -22.30 -4.39 3.32
C PHE A 59 -21.92 -5.42 4.38
N ARG A 60 -22.71 -6.49 4.49
CA ARG A 60 -22.49 -7.56 5.48
C ARG A 60 -22.76 -8.93 4.88
N ASN A 61 -21.70 -9.64 4.51
CA ASN A 61 -21.74 -10.93 3.83
C ASN A 61 -22.67 -10.91 2.60
N ASP A 62 -22.67 -9.79 1.87
CA ASP A 62 -23.53 -9.59 0.71
C ASP A 62 -22.94 -10.27 -0.53
N SER A 63 -23.79 -10.55 -1.52
CA SER A 63 -23.34 -11.12 -2.79
C SER A 63 -24.15 -10.54 -3.94
N PHE A 64 -23.48 -9.91 -4.90
CA PHE A 64 -24.12 -9.21 -6.00
C PHE A 64 -23.21 -9.12 -7.23
N ALA A 65 -23.83 -8.93 -8.39
CA ALA A 65 -23.13 -8.69 -9.65
C ALA A 65 -23.07 -7.18 -9.92
N VAL A 66 -21.96 -6.75 -10.49
CA VAL A 66 -21.64 -5.37 -10.81
C VAL A 66 -21.34 -5.29 -12.30
N ASN A 67 -22.02 -4.36 -12.99
CA ASN A 67 -21.79 -4.11 -14.41
C ASN A 67 -20.76 -3.00 -14.60
N LEU A 68 -19.85 -3.19 -15.54
CA LEU A 68 -18.90 -2.17 -15.98
C LEU A 68 -19.63 -1.03 -16.72
N ARG A 69 -19.02 0.16 -16.72
CA ARG A 69 -19.43 1.23 -17.61
C ARG A 69 -19.16 0.85 -19.07
N LYS A 70 -19.97 1.39 -20.00
CA LYS A 70 -19.90 1.06 -21.43
C LYS A 70 -18.54 1.33 -22.11
N ASN A 71 -17.70 2.16 -21.51
CA ASN A 71 -16.40 2.56 -22.03
C ASN A 71 -15.22 1.90 -21.30
N VAL A 72 -15.49 0.83 -20.54
CA VAL A 72 -14.49 0.10 -19.77
C VAL A 72 -14.43 -1.34 -20.29
N SER A 73 -13.22 -1.83 -20.54
CA SER A 73 -12.92 -3.23 -20.87
C SER A 73 -11.90 -3.78 -19.87
N TRP A 74 -11.97 -5.08 -19.59
CA TRP A 74 -10.99 -5.77 -18.74
C TRP A 74 -9.57 -5.68 -19.29
N ASP A 75 -9.38 -5.56 -20.60
CA ASP A 75 -8.05 -5.42 -21.21
C ASP A 75 -7.29 -4.18 -20.73
N LEU A 76 -8.03 -3.13 -20.34
CA LEU A 76 -7.48 -1.87 -19.85
C LEU A 76 -7.25 -1.87 -18.34
N VAL A 77 -7.86 -2.81 -17.61
CA VAL A 77 -7.90 -2.79 -16.14
C VAL A 77 -6.89 -3.79 -15.61
N LYS A 78 -5.86 -3.29 -14.92
CA LYS A 78 -4.89 -4.12 -14.19
C LYS A 78 -5.25 -4.28 -12.72
N VAL A 79 -5.92 -3.30 -12.13
CA VAL A 79 -6.36 -3.35 -10.73
C VAL A 79 -7.82 -2.93 -10.63
N VAL A 80 -8.61 -3.68 -9.85
CA VAL A 80 -9.94 -3.29 -9.40
C VAL A 80 -9.88 -3.01 -7.91
N SER A 81 -10.16 -1.78 -7.51
CA SER A 81 -10.11 -1.29 -6.13
C SER A 81 -11.48 -0.79 -5.67
N ILE A 82 -11.69 -0.81 -4.36
CA ILE A 82 -12.75 -0.07 -3.69
C ILE A 82 -12.13 1.23 -3.19
N TRP A 83 -12.40 2.34 -3.87
CA TRP A 83 -11.67 3.60 -3.66
C TRP A 83 -12.55 4.70 -3.08
N ASP A 84 -12.11 5.35 -2.00
CA ASP A 84 -12.74 6.55 -1.42
C ASP A 84 -12.07 7.80 -2.01
N VAL A 85 -12.79 8.50 -2.89
CA VAL A 85 -12.27 9.67 -3.64
C VAL A 85 -11.82 10.82 -2.73
N PRO A 86 -12.57 11.23 -1.70
CA PRO A 86 -12.22 12.40 -0.88
C PRO A 86 -10.94 12.21 -0.08
N THR A 87 -10.59 10.96 0.24
CA THR A 87 -9.40 10.62 1.05
C THR A 87 -8.30 9.95 0.25
N ALA A 88 -8.45 9.84 -1.08
CA ALA A 88 -7.54 9.13 -1.98
C ALA A 88 -7.11 7.77 -1.40
N SER A 89 -8.06 7.01 -0.87
CA SER A 89 -7.79 5.81 -0.08
C SER A 89 -8.38 4.57 -0.73
N ASP A 90 -7.55 3.54 -0.86
CA ASP A 90 -7.97 2.19 -1.24
C ASP A 90 -8.52 1.44 -0.01
N PHE A 91 -9.72 0.89 -0.08
CA PHE A 91 -10.25 0.04 0.99
C PHE A 91 -9.85 -1.43 0.79
N GLY A 92 -9.39 -1.77 -0.42
CA GLY A 92 -8.95 -3.10 -0.81
C GLY A 92 -9.09 -3.26 -2.32
N HIS A 93 -8.15 -3.98 -2.92
CA HIS A 93 -8.09 -4.19 -4.34
C HIS A 93 -7.75 -5.63 -4.72
N VAL A 94 -7.99 -5.95 -5.99
CA VAL A 94 -7.54 -7.16 -6.64
C VAL A 94 -6.72 -6.78 -7.87
N VAL A 95 -5.60 -7.47 -8.05
CA VAL A 95 -4.76 -7.34 -9.25
C VAL A 95 -5.21 -8.40 -10.26
N LEU A 96 -5.55 -7.95 -11.46
CA LEU A 96 -5.92 -8.82 -12.58
C LEU A 96 -4.64 -9.25 -13.29
N GLY A 97 -4.24 -10.51 -13.10
CA GLY A 97 -3.17 -11.12 -13.88
C GLY A 97 -3.53 -11.19 -15.37
N ASN A 98 -2.53 -11.20 -16.26
CA ASN A 98 -2.77 -11.33 -17.69
C ASN A 98 -3.62 -12.59 -17.98
N LEU A 99 -4.90 -12.38 -18.28
CA LEU A 99 -5.83 -13.38 -18.80
C LEU A 99 -5.41 -13.69 -20.26
N GLY A 100 -4.26 -14.34 -20.41
CA GLY A 100 -3.72 -14.78 -21.69
C GLY A 100 -4.25 -16.16 -22.06
N ASP A 101 -5.06 -16.19 -23.11
CA ASP A 101 -5.54 -17.34 -23.90
C ASP A 101 -6.35 -18.43 -23.21
N GLY A 102 -7.63 -18.52 -23.62
CA GLY A 102 -8.52 -19.60 -23.24
C GLY A 102 -8.12 -20.93 -23.87
N SER A 103 -7.82 -21.92 -23.03
CA SER A 103 -8.09 -23.32 -23.34
C SER A 103 -8.26 -24.14 -22.06
N GLU A 104 -9.45 -24.74 -21.96
CA GLU A 104 -9.78 -25.94 -21.18
C GLU A 104 -9.98 -25.80 -19.66
N ALA A 105 -11.24 -26.01 -19.27
CA ALA A 105 -11.60 -26.47 -17.95
C ALA A 105 -10.75 -27.70 -17.58
N SER A 106 -9.95 -27.56 -16.53
CA SER A 106 -9.49 -28.67 -15.72
C SER A 106 -9.85 -28.39 -14.28
N GLU A 107 -10.81 -29.15 -13.79
CA GLU A 107 -11.02 -29.40 -12.38
C GLU A 107 -9.69 -29.79 -11.73
N GLY A 108 -9.40 -29.20 -10.57
CA GLY A 108 -8.36 -29.69 -9.67
C GLY A 108 -7.17 -28.76 -9.49
N MET A 109 -7.38 -27.65 -8.79
CA MET A 109 -6.37 -27.21 -7.83
C MET A 109 -7.06 -26.61 -6.61
N MET A 110 -7.42 -27.51 -5.68
CA MET A 110 -7.52 -27.14 -4.27
C MET A 110 -6.13 -26.69 -3.82
N ASN A 111 -5.84 -25.40 -3.93
CA ASN A 111 -4.82 -24.78 -3.09
C ASN A 111 -5.55 -24.10 -1.93
N ASN A 112 -5.70 -24.90 -0.88
CA ASN A 112 -6.00 -24.46 0.47
C ASN A 112 -4.80 -23.63 0.97
N GLY A 113 -4.84 -22.32 0.77
CA GLY A 113 -3.76 -21.42 1.22
C GLY A 113 -3.91 -19.99 0.72
N SER A 114 -4.50 -19.15 1.57
CA SER A 114 -4.38 -17.68 1.61
C SER A 114 -4.75 -16.88 0.36
N GLY A 115 -6.03 -16.44 0.31
CA GLY A 115 -6.35 -15.18 -0.35
C GLY A 115 -5.72 -14.06 0.48
N ASN A 116 -4.55 -13.58 0.07
CA ASN A 116 -3.90 -12.46 0.76
C ASN A 116 -4.72 -11.19 0.54
N GLU A 117 -5.49 -10.83 1.58
CA GLU A 117 -6.06 -9.49 1.74
C GLU A 117 -4.93 -8.45 1.72
N PRO A 118 -5.08 -7.28 1.06
CA PRO A 118 -3.98 -6.34 0.81
C PRO A 118 -3.26 -5.77 2.04
N THR A 119 -3.76 -5.96 3.27
CA THR A 119 -3.09 -5.43 4.49
C THR A 119 -3.09 -6.38 5.70
N MET A 120 -3.30 -7.68 5.49
CA MET A 120 -3.16 -8.66 6.59
C MET A 120 -1.69 -9.03 6.77
N PHE A 121 -0.93 -8.12 7.38
CA PHE A 121 0.42 -8.41 7.83
C PHE A 121 0.41 -9.56 8.84
N GLU A 122 1.29 -10.54 8.62
CA GLU A 122 1.40 -11.75 9.44
C GLU A 122 1.84 -11.44 10.88
N ASN A 123 2.68 -10.42 11.03
CA ASN A 123 3.29 -10.05 12.29
C ASN A 123 2.88 -8.65 12.73
N CYS A 124 2.94 -8.42 14.04
CA CYS A 124 2.54 -7.17 14.66
C CYS A 124 3.32 -6.92 15.95
N LYS A 125 3.84 -5.71 16.12
CA LYS A 125 4.50 -5.24 17.33
C LYS A 125 4.00 -3.84 17.69
N LYS A 126 3.47 -3.70 18.90
CA LYS A 126 3.19 -2.38 19.47
C LYS A 126 4.50 -1.72 19.93
N LEU A 127 4.86 -0.58 19.35
CA LEU A 127 6.07 0.18 19.70
C LEU A 127 5.76 1.24 20.77
N SER A 128 4.60 1.88 20.70
CA SER A 128 4.11 2.83 21.70
C SER A 128 2.60 2.69 21.90
N ARG A 129 1.97 3.50 22.75
CA ARG A 129 0.51 3.46 22.97
C ARG A 129 -0.26 3.58 21.65
N ASP A 130 0.22 4.48 20.80
CA ASP A 130 -0.44 4.95 19.59
C ASP A 130 0.44 4.72 18.34
N PHE A 131 1.41 3.80 18.41
CA PHE A 131 2.27 3.45 17.28
C PHE A 131 2.49 1.93 17.25
N ARG A 132 2.20 1.31 16.10
CA ARG A 132 2.29 -0.12 15.87
C ARG A 132 2.98 -0.38 14.54
N LEU A 133 3.93 -1.30 14.60
CA LEU A 133 4.59 -1.88 13.45
C LEU A 133 3.90 -3.20 13.10
N ARG A 134 3.72 -3.46 11.81
CA ARG A 134 3.25 -4.73 11.26
C ARG A 134 4.16 -5.14 10.11
N TRP A 135 4.33 -6.44 9.88
CA TRP A 135 5.16 -6.88 8.76
C TRP A 135 4.82 -8.29 8.26
N THR A 136 5.17 -8.53 7.00
CA THR A 136 5.17 -9.85 6.35
C THR A 136 6.49 -10.02 5.62
N LEU A 137 7.14 -11.17 5.81
CA LEU A 137 8.40 -11.48 5.13
C LEU A 137 8.11 -12.29 3.86
N ARG A 138 8.50 -11.77 2.71
CA ARG A 138 8.45 -12.49 1.42
C ARG A 138 9.83 -13.04 1.10
N ALA A 139 10.18 -14.13 1.76
CA ALA A 139 11.53 -14.71 1.68
C ALA A 139 11.93 -15.16 0.26
N GLU A 140 10.96 -15.49 -0.59
CA GLU A 140 11.21 -15.88 -1.99
C GLU A 140 11.67 -14.70 -2.86
N ASP A 141 11.17 -13.51 -2.57
CA ASP A 141 11.43 -12.27 -3.31
C ASP A 141 12.49 -11.39 -2.64
N ASN A 142 13.01 -11.80 -1.47
CA ASN A 142 13.88 -10.99 -0.61
C ASN A 142 13.26 -9.63 -0.20
N LEU A 143 11.93 -9.57 -0.03
CA LEU A 143 11.22 -8.35 0.34
C LEU A 143 10.58 -8.46 1.73
N ILE A 144 10.47 -7.32 2.40
CA ILE A 144 9.65 -7.17 3.59
C ILE A 144 8.57 -6.11 3.36
N ASP A 145 7.32 -6.51 3.53
CA ASP A 145 6.22 -5.56 3.59
C ASP A 145 6.11 -5.04 5.02
N ILE A 146 6.14 -3.72 5.19
CA ILE A 146 6.06 -3.04 6.49
C ILE A 146 4.79 -2.18 6.55
N GLY A 147 4.03 -2.32 7.63
CA GLY A 147 2.87 -1.48 7.94
C GLY A 147 3.10 -0.65 9.19
N LEU A 148 3.03 0.67 9.06
CA LEU A 148 3.05 1.63 10.16
C LEU A 148 1.63 2.12 10.44
N GLU A 149 1.12 1.84 11.64
CA GLU A 149 -0.18 2.31 12.13
C GLU A 149 0.05 3.21 13.34
N ALA A 150 -0.34 4.48 13.26
CA ALA A 150 -0.22 5.40 14.38
C ALA A 150 -1.36 6.43 14.48
N GLY A 151 -1.57 6.97 15.68
CA GLY A 151 -2.39 8.15 15.89
C GLY A 151 -1.52 9.41 15.86
N THR A 152 -1.49 10.13 14.74
CA THR A 152 -0.59 11.29 14.53
C THR A 152 -1.37 12.56 14.17
N ALA A 153 -0.81 13.73 14.49
CA ALA A 153 -1.40 15.00 14.07
C ALA A 153 -1.27 15.21 12.55
N ILE A 154 -1.89 16.26 12.00
CA ILE A 154 -1.88 16.51 10.54
C ILE A 154 -0.48 16.72 9.98
N GLN A 155 0.37 17.36 10.76
CA GLN A 155 1.72 17.77 10.36
C GLN A 155 2.80 16.80 10.84
N ASP A 156 2.40 15.67 11.43
CA ASP A 156 3.33 14.67 11.94
C ASP A 156 3.54 13.57 10.89
N TYR A 157 4.77 13.09 10.78
CA TYR A 157 5.14 11.92 9.99
C TYR A 157 5.37 10.70 10.89
N MET A 158 5.43 9.53 10.26
CA MET A 158 5.87 8.28 10.87
C MET A 158 7.21 7.90 10.26
N ALA A 159 8.11 7.36 11.06
CA ALA A 159 9.38 6.85 10.58
C ALA A 159 9.70 5.51 11.24
N PHE A 160 10.26 4.59 10.47
CA PHE A 160 10.72 3.31 10.96
C PHE A 160 11.97 2.90 10.17
N GLY A 161 12.93 2.32 10.87
CA GLY A 161 14.16 1.86 10.25
C GLY A 161 14.94 0.97 11.17
N TRP A 162 15.98 0.38 10.60
CA TRP A 162 16.81 -0.57 11.32
C TRP A 162 17.86 0.16 12.14
N ALA A 163 18.12 -0.38 13.32
CA ALA A 163 19.10 0.16 14.23
C ALA A 163 20.17 -0.89 14.50
N ASN A 164 21.43 -0.44 14.64
CA ASN A 164 22.49 -1.31 15.14
C ASN A 164 22.32 -1.48 16.66
N PRO A 165 21.94 -2.67 17.15
CA PRO A 165 21.65 -2.89 18.57
C PRO A 165 22.89 -2.78 19.47
N GLU A 166 24.09 -2.96 18.90
CA GLU A 166 25.37 -2.88 19.62
C GLU A 166 25.92 -1.44 19.70
N SER A 167 25.28 -0.49 19.02
CA SER A 167 25.69 0.92 18.99
C SER A 167 25.10 1.70 20.17
N SER A 168 25.90 2.60 20.76
CA SER A 168 25.40 3.59 21.74
C SER A 168 24.54 4.69 21.09
N THR A 169 24.58 4.79 19.75
CA THR A 169 23.74 5.66 18.93
C THR A 169 23.02 4.80 17.88
N PRO A 170 21.95 4.09 18.27
CA PRO A 170 21.35 3.01 17.48
C PRO A 170 20.79 3.48 16.14
N MET A 171 20.44 4.76 16.01
CA MET A 171 19.90 5.34 14.77
C MET A 171 20.96 5.89 13.82
N LEU A 172 22.21 6.13 14.27
CA LEU A 172 23.25 6.64 13.39
C LEU A 172 23.78 5.52 12.51
N GLY A 173 23.90 5.80 11.21
CA GLY A 173 24.12 4.79 10.17
C GLY A 173 22.89 3.91 9.93
N GLY A 174 21.73 4.30 10.46
CA GLY A 174 20.47 3.63 10.22
C GLY A 174 19.82 4.16 8.96
N ASP A 175 19.13 3.27 8.28
CA ASP A 175 18.35 3.53 7.09
C ASP A 175 16.86 3.36 7.42
N VAL A 176 16.06 4.33 6.97
CA VAL A 176 14.79 4.70 7.57
C VAL A 176 13.79 5.12 6.51
N VAL A 177 12.67 4.40 6.44
CA VAL A 177 11.50 4.89 5.71
C VAL A 177 10.79 5.97 6.52
N VAL A 178 10.53 7.10 5.89
CA VAL A 178 9.70 8.20 6.39
C VAL A 178 8.41 8.25 5.57
N THR A 179 7.27 8.19 6.23
CA THR A 179 5.96 8.18 5.58
C THR A 179 4.98 9.10 6.28
N GLY A 180 4.02 9.62 5.52
CA GLY A 180 3.00 10.50 6.05
C GLY A 180 2.06 10.97 4.97
N PHE A 181 1.45 12.13 5.21
CA PHE A 181 0.54 12.79 4.28
C PHE A 181 1.02 14.22 4.09
N THR A 182 1.04 14.71 2.85
CA THR A 182 1.28 16.12 2.55
C THR A 182 0.11 16.99 3.04
N ASP A 183 0.29 18.30 3.03
CA ASP A 183 -0.79 19.25 3.34
C ASP A 183 -1.99 19.13 2.37
N GLU A 184 -1.76 18.63 1.14
CA GLU A 184 -2.84 18.32 0.19
C GLU A 184 -3.53 16.97 0.47
N GLY A 185 -3.07 16.21 1.47
CA GLY A 185 -3.60 14.89 1.81
C GLY A 185 -3.07 13.76 0.93
N LEU A 186 -1.99 13.99 0.17
CA LEU A 186 -1.33 12.94 -0.60
C LEU A 186 -0.40 12.14 0.30
N ALA A 187 -0.51 10.82 0.26
CA ALA A 187 0.40 9.97 1.01
C ALA A 187 1.78 9.88 0.33
N PHE A 188 2.82 9.73 1.14
CA PHE A 188 4.19 9.52 0.66
C PHE A 188 4.90 8.47 1.52
N ALA A 189 5.89 7.80 0.94
CA ALA A 189 6.89 7.03 1.66
C ALA A 189 8.22 7.20 0.93
N ASP A 190 9.21 7.73 1.65
CA ASP A 190 10.50 8.08 1.11
C ASP A 190 11.59 7.48 2.01
N ASP A 191 12.70 7.10 1.38
CA ASP A 191 13.82 6.46 2.05
C ASP A 191 14.90 7.46 2.48
N TYR A 192 15.43 7.28 3.70
CA TYR A 192 16.33 8.22 4.35
C TYR A 192 17.44 7.54 5.15
N TYR A 193 18.67 7.94 4.85
CA TYR A 193 19.85 7.56 5.59
C TYR A 193 20.26 8.61 6.65
N ILE A 194 20.47 8.13 7.88
CA ILE A 194 20.81 8.97 9.03
C ILE A 194 22.31 8.96 9.29
N THR A 195 23.00 10.03 8.89
CA THR A 195 24.42 10.23 9.21
C THR A 195 24.65 11.07 10.47
N ARG A 196 23.70 11.97 10.81
CA ARG A 196 23.73 12.82 12.01
C ARG A 196 22.33 13.11 12.53
N TYR A 197 22.22 13.44 13.82
CA TYR A 197 21.01 13.98 14.44
C TYR A 197 20.80 15.47 14.09
N SER A 198 20.67 15.76 12.80
CA SER A 198 20.40 17.09 12.26
C SER A 198 19.57 16.97 10.98
N GLU A 199 18.91 18.06 10.59
CA GLU A 199 18.29 18.18 9.28
C GLU A 199 19.31 17.92 8.17
N CYS A 200 18.84 17.49 6.99
CA CYS A 200 19.71 17.30 5.85
C CYS A 200 20.37 18.61 5.43
N MET A 201 21.70 18.62 5.42
CA MET A 201 22.50 19.76 5.01
C MET A 201 23.60 19.34 4.03
N MET A 202 23.74 20.08 2.93
CA MET A 202 24.88 19.91 2.05
C MET A 202 26.12 20.62 2.63
N THR A 203 27.17 19.84 2.87
CA THR A 203 28.46 20.33 3.39
C THR A 203 29.55 20.17 2.33
N THR A 204 30.75 20.68 2.62
CA THR A 204 31.93 20.46 1.76
C THR A 204 32.34 18.98 1.67
N GLU A 205 31.88 18.14 2.59
CA GLU A 205 32.17 16.71 2.66
C GLU A 205 31.02 15.84 2.10
N GLY A 206 29.96 16.46 1.57
CA GLY A 206 28.75 15.78 1.12
C GLY A 206 27.52 16.08 1.98
N PHE A 207 26.44 15.35 1.75
CA PHE A 207 25.21 15.45 2.53
C PHE A 207 25.40 14.87 3.93
N GLN A 208 24.96 15.60 4.96
CA GLN A 208 25.00 15.17 6.36
C GLN A 208 23.66 15.46 7.03
N GLY A 209 23.28 14.64 8.03
CA GLY A 209 21.99 14.71 8.70
C GLY A 209 21.10 13.51 8.36
N VAL A 210 19.79 13.72 8.42
CA VAL A 210 18.75 12.79 7.93
C VAL A 210 18.42 13.20 6.50
N CYS A 211 19.02 12.54 5.50
CA CYS A 211 18.92 12.94 4.10
C CYS A 211 18.20 11.87 3.28
N PRO A 212 17.39 12.26 2.28
CA PRO A 212 16.82 11.30 1.34
C PRO A 212 17.93 10.55 0.63
N ASP A 213 17.72 9.26 0.39
CA ASP A 213 18.74 8.39 -0.20
C ASP A 213 19.09 8.79 -1.64
N SER A 214 18.12 9.35 -2.36
CA SER A 214 18.32 10.00 -3.67
C SER A 214 19.40 11.09 -3.71
N PHE A 215 19.84 11.63 -2.57
CA PHE A 215 20.93 12.62 -2.53
C PHE A 215 22.34 12.01 -2.52
N TYR A 216 22.46 10.70 -2.26
CA TYR A 216 23.74 10.00 -2.19
C TYR A 216 24.15 9.29 -3.49
N GLU A 217 23.43 9.49 -4.60
CA GLU A 217 23.75 8.89 -5.91
C GLU A 217 25.24 9.07 -6.31
N PRO A 218 25.98 7.98 -6.57
CA PRO A 218 27.11 8.01 -7.49
C PRO A 218 26.60 7.86 -8.93
N ALA A 219 27.19 8.58 -9.88
CA ALA A 219 26.86 8.52 -11.31
C ALA A 219 27.07 7.13 -11.98
N GLU A 220 27.50 6.11 -11.22
CA GLU A 220 27.75 4.74 -11.69
C GLU A 220 27.45 3.73 -10.56
N ALA A 221 26.18 3.32 -10.38
CA ALA A 221 25.84 2.06 -9.73
C ALA A 221 24.40 1.65 -10.08
N ASP A 222 24.23 0.44 -10.60
CA ASP A 222 22.94 -0.26 -10.77
C ASP A 222 22.26 -0.63 -9.43
N ALA A 223 22.46 0.17 -8.37
CA ALA A 223 21.82 -0.01 -7.07
C ALA A 223 20.60 0.93 -7.02
N LEU A 224 19.40 0.37 -6.87
CA LEU A 224 18.18 1.14 -6.65
C LEU A 224 18.26 1.80 -5.27
N VAL A 225 18.67 3.07 -5.25
CA VAL A 225 18.94 3.83 -4.01
C VAL A 225 17.65 4.28 -3.31
N ASN A 226 16.50 4.22 -3.99
CA ASN A 226 15.19 4.28 -3.34
C ASN A 226 14.51 2.93 -3.55
N ASN A 227 14.63 2.06 -2.56
CA ASN A 227 14.05 0.72 -2.57
C ASN A 227 12.70 0.66 -1.83
N THR A 228 12.14 1.82 -1.45
CA THR A 228 10.87 1.91 -0.75
C THR A 228 9.74 2.22 -1.74
N GLU A 229 8.73 1.37 -1.75
CA GLU A 229 7.49 1.58 -2.52
C GLU A 229 6.30 1.74 -1.57
N LEU A 230 5.57 2.85 -1.71
CA LEU A 230 4.30 3.04 -1.02
C LEU A 230 3.24 2.12 -1.65
N ILE A 231 2.79 1.10 -0.89
CA ILE A 231 1.76 0.16 -1.34
C ILE A 231 0.37 0.67 -1.00
N TYR A 232 0.22 1.23 0.20
CA TYR A 232 -1.08 1.66 0.70
C TYR A 232 -0.95 2.74 1.75
N ALA A 233 -1.84 3.71 1.76
CA ALA A 233 -1.97 4.64 2.86
C ALA A 233 -3.41 5.05 3.08
N HIS A 234 -3.76 5.28 4.33
CA HIS A 234 -5.09 5.72 4.71
C HIS A 234 -5.04 6.52 6.01
N ARG A 235 -5.88 7.56 6.07
CA ARG A 235 -6.04 8.42 7.23
C ARG A 235 -7.51 8.61 7.58
N LYS A 236 -7.88 8.34 8.84
CA LYS A 236 -9.22 8.61 9.36
C LYS A 236 -9.22 8.94 10.85
N ASP A 237 -9.97 9.98 11.23
CA ASP A 237 -10.22 10.37 12.62
C ASP A 237 -8.93 10.51 13.47
N GLY A 238 -7.84 11.00 12.86
CA GLY A 238 -6.52 11.13 13.50
C GLY A 238 -5.68 9.85 13.55
N GLY A 239 -6.22 8.72 13.10
CA GLY A 239 -5.46 7.50 12.82
C GLY A 239 -4.88 7.51 11.42
N VAL A 240 -3.62 7.12 11.29
CA VAL A 240 -2.84 7.03 10.05
C VAL A 240 -2.33 5.61 9.92
N ILE A 241 -2.50 5.01 8.76
CA ILE A 241 -1.94 3.71 8.39
C ILE A 241 -1.21 3.89 7.07
N CYS A 242 0.07 3.56 7.03
CA CYS A 242 0.87 3.50 5.80
C CYS A 242 1.50 2.11 5.69
N SER A 243 1.40 1.48 4.54
CA SER A 243 2.01 0.21 4.18
C SER A 243 2.99 0.46 3.06
N VAL A 244 4.22 0.03 3.27
CA VAL A 244 5.35 0.20 2.37
C VAL A 244 5.94 -1.18 2.12
N SER A 245 6.40 -1.43 0.89
CA SER A 245 7.23 -2.57 0.58
C SER A 245 8.66 -2.07 0.45
N ALA A 246 9.60 -2.78 1.05
CA ALA A 246 11.01 -2.42 0.99
C ALA A 246 11.89 -3.68 0.95
N ASP A 247 13.09 -3.55 0.40
CA ASP A 247 14.06 -4.65 0.36
C ASP A 247 14.48 -5.05 1.79
N VAL A 248 14.80 -6.32 1.99
CA VAL A 248 15.30 -6.83 3.28
C VAL A 248 16.72 -6.32 3.53
N GLU A 249 17.48 -6.02 2.48
CA GLU A 249 18.86 -5.51 2.56
C GLU A 249 18.90 -3.98 2.68
N PHE A 250 18.41 -3.47 3.80
CA PHE A 250 18.83 -2.16 4.31
C PHE A 250 20.24 -2.31 4.91
N SER A 251 21.29 -2.09 4.12
CA SER A 251 22.69 -2.11 4.60
C SER A 251 23.64 -1.24 3.80
#